data_AF-A0A1V3PZJ2-F1
#
_entry.id   AF-A0A1V3PZJ2-F1
#
_cell.length_a   1.000
_cell.length_b   1.000
_cell.length_c   1.000
_cell.angle_alpha   90.00
_cell.angle_beta   90.00
_cell.angle_gamma   90.00
#
_symmetry.space_group_name_H-M   'P 1'
#
loop_
_entity.id
_entity.type
_entity.pdbx_description
1 polymer ?
#
loop_
_entity_poly.entity_id
_entity_poly.type
_entity_poly.pdbx_seq_one_letter_code
_entity_poly.pdbx_strand_id
1 'polypeptide(L)'
;MVMRFKYLHFAIGPIFGLTVVANSSAAPQVKDPQAIFDAMKKASGGSRWDAIGELDFTADISEGGLTGHRTFSEDLHAGRNRELYDLGGTSGGDGYDGHDGWFMDEKGIVSVRESEQARRETATESYIARNGWFGPSTTDPAIKRYLGEQHEAGRTYAVVRVTPRGGNSFDTWVDIDSHLLNRVIQQTDTGQTETTRYLDYKPVAGLLLPYTEQASDGNSQYDTLAHILKIATLAKADDKHFVMPSSSVHDTHIDGDATFAKVPFESYGGEILVDVSINGAKPMPFLLDSGGLNLLTPGTAQKLGVVGEGRQAVQGVGDTEQSMKSARVKSYRLGAVTLEDQRFLILDLPRILTDRGERAPIAGIIGYELLRRFVTRIDYDKKELTFVPNETFQYTGNGVRLPLQFDDRTPLVEASVDKVSGTFALDTGDMGDLTVFRPFAKAHDISLQGAIFNGRAKGVAGEAALTVGRLSSWSLGPYTLNNPTASLGASKIGEFASKVLAGNIGHGVLSKFVLTFDYAHRQIYVEKSKTFNVIERHGHSGINFDRQRHDRLIVTGVEPKSPAAASGLHVGDQVTAINGVPIARMGLDDIKKVTTQPAGAPIQLSVLRENIAREATLILID
;
A
#
# COMPACT_ATOMS: atom_id res chain seq x y z
N MET A 1 -20.84 9.95 19.98
CA MET A 1 -21.45 9.01 19.04
C MET A 1 -20.30 8.62 18.15
N VAL A 2 -19.50 7.65 18.57
CA VAL A 2 -18.15 7.51 18.02
C VAL A 2 -17.77 6.06 17.96
N MET A 3 -17.18 5.71 16.82
CA MET A 3 -16.20 4.67 16.67
C MET A 3 -15.66 4.65 15.25
N ARG A 4 -14.37 4.36 15.11
CA ARG A 4 -13.71 4.23 13.82
C ARG A 4 -13.62 2.79 13.38
N PHE A 5 -13.36 2.62 12.09
CA PHE A 5 -12.43 1.59 11.64
C PHE A 5 -11.42 2.23 10.69
N LYS A 6 -10.15 1.89 10.88
CA LYS A 6 -9.26 1.56 9.78
C LYS A 6 -9.04 0.06 9.81
N TYR A 7 -9.01 -0.54 8.64
CA TYR A 7 -8.66 -1.94 8.47
C TYR A 7 -7.24 -2.22 8.98
N LEU A 8 -6.94 -3.50 9.26
CA LEU A 8 -5.61 -4.02 8.95
C LEU A 8 -5.23 -3.50 7.57
N HIS A 9 -4.19 -2.69 7.45
CA HIS A 9 -3.79 -2.14 6.14
C HIS A 9 -3.49 -3.26 5.13
N PHE A 10 -4.51 -3.66 4.35
CA PHE A 10 -4.47 -4.43 3.10
C PHE A 10 -5.70 -4.01 2.29
N ALA A 11 -5.67 -2.82 1.73
CA ALA A 11 -6.87 -2.25 1.15
C ALA A 11 -7.08 -2.74 -0.31
N ILE A 12 -8.31 -2.89 -0.84
CA ILE A 12 -8.80 -2.68 -2.24
C ILE A 12 -10.30 -2.89 -2.23
N GLY A 13 -11.05 -2.03 -2.96
CA GLY A 13 -12.31 -2.41 -3.62
C GLY A 13 -12.77 -1.38 -4.67
N PRO A 14 -13.21 -1.75 -5.89
CA PRO A 14 -13.62 -0.84 -6.95
C PRO A 14 -15.06 -0.32 -6.79
N ILE A 15 -15.31 0.91 -7.25
CA ILE A 15 -16.63 1.54 -7.28
C ILE A 15 -17.47 1.01 -8.46
N PHE A 16 -18.60 0.35 -8.17
CA PHE A 16 -19.79 0.51 -9.02
C PHE A 16 -20.21 1.97 -8.96
N GLY A 17 -20.03 2.68 -10.07
CA GLY A 17 -20.46 4.07 -10.19
C GLY A 17 -21.96 4.17 -9.99
N LEU A 18 -22.40 4.55 -8.80
CA LEU A 18 -23.63 5.29 -8.67
C LEU A 18 -23.34 6.68 -9.25
N THR A 19 -23.68 6.82 -10.53
CA THR A 19 -23.93 8.11 -11.13
C THR A 19 -24.90 8.84 -10.23
N VAL A 20 -24.40 9.83 -9.49
CA VAL A 20 -25.26 10.90 -8.97
C VAL A 20 -25.81 11.58 -10.21
N VAL A 21 -27.02 11.20 -10.60
CA VAL A 21 -27.79 11.95 -11.57
C VAL A 21 -28.06 13.29 -10.92
N ALA A 22 -27.25 14.29 -11.26
CA ALA A 22 -27.52 15.67 -10.94
C ALA A 22 -28.76 16.11 -11.75
N ASN A 23 -29.94 15.89 -11.19
CA ASN A 23 -31.16 16.49 -11.71
C ASN A 23 -31.40 17.84 -11.02
N SER A 24 -31.34 18.86 -11.87
CA SER A 24 -31.93 20.21 -11.75
C SER A 24 -31.73 20.99 -10.45
N SER A 25 -30.89 22.02 -10.61
CA SER A 25 -30.85 23.32 -9.91
C SER A 25 -32.09 23.71 -9.09
N ALA A 26 -32.02 23.45 -7.79
CA ALA A 26 -32.50 24.38 -6.77
C ALA A 26 -31.26 24.93 -6.07
N ALA A 27 -31.21 26.25 -5.80
CA ALA A 27 -30.16 26.81 -4.95
C ALA A 27 -30.14 26.01 -3.64
N PRO A 28 -28.97 25.51 -3.16
CA PRO A 28 -28.94 24.72 -1.94
C PRO A 28 -29.57 25.56 -0.83
N GLN A 29 -30.66 25.05 -0.25
CA GLN A 29 -31.22 25.63 0.94
C GLN A 29 -30.11 25.56 1.99
N VAL A 30 -29.53 26.72 2.35
CA VAL A 30 -28.39 26.77 3.28
C VAL A 30 -28.93 26.45 4.67
N LYS A 31 -29.02 25.16 4.99
CA LYS A 31 -29.22 24.71 6.37
C LYS A 31 -27.89 24.89 7.10
N ASP A 32 -27.95 25.47 8.29
CA ASP A 32 -26.81 25.59 9.17
C ASP A 32 -26.29 24.19 9.55
N PRO A 33 -25.07 23.80 9.14
CA PRO A 33 -24.50 22.50 9.48
C PRO A 33 -24.41 22.27 11.00
N GLN A 34 -24.21 23.33 11.79
CA GLN A 34 -24.10 23.20 13.24
C GLN A 34 -25.45 22.78 13.84
N ALA A 35 -26.57 23.31 13.35
CA ALA A 35 -27.90 22.95 13.82
C ALA A 35 -28.22 21.45 13.64
N ILE A 36 -27.68 20.81 12.59
CA ILE A 36 -27.81 19.36 12.38
C ILE A 36 -27.05 18.59 13.48
N PHE A 37 -25.82 18.99 13.77
CA PHE A 37 -25.01 18.35 14.82
C PHE A 37 -25.54 18.63 16.23
N ASP A 38 -26.14 19.80 16.48
CA ASP A 38 -26.78 20.13 17.76
C ASP A 38 -28.04 19.27 17.98
N ALA A 39 -28.85 19.07 16.94
CA ALA A 39 -29.99 18.14 16.97
C ALA A 39 -29.52 16.71 17.24
N MET A 40 -28.42 16.28 16.59
CA MET A 40 -27.81 14.98 16.82
C MET A 40 -27.26 14.84 18.25
N LYS A 41 -26.58 15.85 18.79
CA LYS A 41 -26.12 15.86 20.18
C LYS A 41 -27.30 15.69 21.12
N LYS A 42 -28.36 16.47 20.92
CA LYS A 42 -29.58 16.43 21.73
C LYS A 42 -30.25 15.04 21.70
N ALA A 43 -30.42 14.45 20.52
CA ALA A 43 -31.06 13.14 20.36
C ALA A 43 -30.23 11.99 20.95
N SER A 44 -28.91 12.10 20.94
CA SER A 44 -28.01 11.04 21.40
C SER A 44 -27.54 11.17 22.87
N GLY A 45 -28.04 12.15 23.63
CA GLY A 45 -27.73 12.30 25.06
C GLY A 45 -27.61 13.74 25.57
N GLY A 46 -27.59 14.73 24.69
CA GLY A 46 -27.53 16.15 25.03
C GLY A 46 -26.28 16.50 25.84
N SER A 47 -26.47 17.21 26.96
CA SER A 47 -25.37 17.60 27.87
C SER A 47 -24.70 16.43 28.57
N ARG A 48 -25.26 15.21 28.50
CA ARG A 48 -24.60 14.02 29.04
C ARG A 48 -23.27 13.74 28.35
N TRP A 49 -23.14 14.08 27.07
CA TRP A 49 -21.88 14.02 26.33
C TRP A 49 -20.76 14.82 26.99
N ASP A 50 -21.10 15.94 27.63
CA ASP A 50 -20.12 16.85 28.24
C ASP A 50 -19.64 16.34 29.62
N ALA A 51 -20.30 15.34 30.19
CA ALA A 51 -20.00 14.77 31.51
C ALA A 51 -19.22 13.45 31.45
N ILE A 52 -18.93 12.95 30.26
CA ILE A 52 -18.20 11.70 30.02
C ILE A 52 -16.86 12.07 29.41
N GLY A 53 -15.78 11.65 30.06
CA GLY A 53 -14.42 11.86 29.58
C GLY A 53 -13.94 10.73 28.69
N GLU A 54 -14.49 9.52 28.86
CA GLU A 54 -14.08 8.36 28.06
C GLU A 54 -15.22 7.37 27.84
N LEU A 55 -15.21 6.77 26.65
CA LEU A 55 -15.94 5.56 26.33
C LEU A 55 -14.94 4.43 26.10
N ASP A 56 -15.19 3.29 26.74
CA ASP A 56 -14.37 2.08 26.63
C ASP A 56 -15.25 0.91 26.22
N PHE A 57 -14.77 0.10 25.28
CA PHE A 57 -15.62 -0.81 24.55
C PHE A 57 -14.98 -2.18 24.38
N THR A 58 -15.83 -3.19 24.39
CA THR A 58 -15.47 -4.55 23.97
C THR A 58 -16.45 -5.01 22.91
N ALA A 59 -15.96 -5.56 21.81
CA ALA A 59 -16.78 -6.03 20.71
C ALA A 59 -16.30 -7.39 20.21
N ASP A 60 -17.23 -8.19 19.71
CA ASP A 60 -16.91 -9.25 18.76
C ASP A 60 -16.73 -8.61 17.39
N ILE A 61 -15.72 -9.05 16.65
CA ILE A 61 -15.39 -8.53 15.32
C ILE A 61 -15.34 -9.69 14.32
N SER A 62 -15.80 -9.45 13.10
CA SER A 62 -15.62 -10.35 11.98
C SER A 62 -15.22 -9.61 10.73
N GLU A 63 -14.29 -10.19 9.97
CA GLU A 63 -13.79 -9.65 8.72
C GLU A 63 -13.37 -10.82 7.83
N GLY A 64 -13.81 -10.85 6.57
CA GLY A 64 -13.22 -11.81 5.62
C GLY A 64 -13.41 -13.29 5.98
N GLY A 65 -14.43 -13.61 6.78
CA GLY A 65 -14.65 -14.96 7.33
C GLY A 65 -13.80 -15.31 8.56
N LEU A 66 -12.95 -14.41 9.04
CA LEU A 66 -12.31 -14.48 10.35
C LEU A 66 -13.23 -13.84 11.39
N THR A 67 -13.16 -14.35 12.62
CA THR A 67 -13.89 -13.81 13.76
C THR A 67 -12.98 -13.69 14.96
N GLY A 68 -13.24 -12.73 15.83
CA GLY A 68 -12.36 -12.44 16.94
C GLY A 68 -12.93 -11.41 17.90
N HIS A 69 -12.05 -10.80 18.69
CA HIS A 69 -12.41 -9.79 19.67
C HIS A 69 -11.63 -8.51 19.44
N ARG A 70 -12.28 -7.40 19.80
CA ARG A 70 -11.74 -6.05 19.70
C ARG A 70 -12.00 -5.31 21.01
N THR A 71 -11.00 -4.56 21.45
CA THR A 71 -11.14 -3.57 22.51
C THR A 71 -10.69 -2.23 21.99
N PHE A 72 -11.44 -1.17 22.28
CA PHE A 72 -11.00 0.16 21.93
C PHE A 72 -11.57 1.17 22.92
N SER A 73 -10.85 2.28 23.09
CA SER A 73 -11.15 3.33 24.06
C SER A 73 -11.00 4.69 23.39
N GLU A 74 -11.81 5.65 23.80
CA GLU A 74 -11.87 6.99 23.20
C GLU A 74 -11.96 8.08 24.28
N ASP A 75 -11.03 9.03 24.23
CA ASP A 75 -11.04 10.22 25.07
C ASP A 75 -11.90 11.30 24.42
N LEU A 76 -13.05 11.58 25.04
CA LEU A 76 -14.06 12.50 24.51
C LEU A 76 -13.67 13.98 24.64
N HIS A 77 -12.50 14.30 25.21
CA HIS A 77 -12.02 15.66 25.36
C HIS A 77 -10.74 15.90 24.57
N ALA A 78 -9.72 15.07 24.77
CA ALA A 78 -8.42 15.22 24.11
C ALA A 78 -8.36 14.52 22.75
N GLY A 79 -9.34 13.67 22.41
CA GLY A 79 -9.37 12.90 21.17
C GLY A 79 -8.29 11.83 21.07
N ARG A 80 -7.69 11.45 22.20
CA ARG A 80 -6.86 10.23 22.31
C ARG A 80 -7.73 9.02 22.05
N ASN A 81 -7.13 7.98 21.49
CA ASN A 81 -7.83 6.76 21.17
C ASN A 81 -6.84 5.61 21.12
N ARG A 82 -7.34 4.41 21.36
CA ARG A 82 -6.57 3.18 21.20
C ARG A 82 -7.50 2.05 20.82
N GLU A 83 -7.06 1.24 19.89
CA GLU A 83 -7.71 0.02 19.45
C GLU A 83 -6.70 -1.14 19.50
N LEU A 84 -7.18 -2.29 19.97
CA LEU A 84 -6.51 -3.58 19.85
C LEU A 84 -7.50 -4.62 19.35
N TYR A 85 -7.05 -5.52 18.47
CA TYR A 85 -7.86 -6.62 17.99
C TYR A 85 -7.07 -7.93 17.91
N ASP A 86 -7.79 -9.04 18.00
CA ASP A 86 -7.33 -10.39 17.71
C ASP A 86 -8.42 -11.09 16.89
N LEU A 87 -8.13 -11.28 15.59
CA LEU A 87 -8.96 -11.88 14.56
C LEU A 87 -8.37 -13.24 14.17
N GLY A 88 -8.43 -14.23 15.07
CA GLY A 88 -8.32 -15.67 14.79
C GLY A 88 -7.35 -16.08 13.67
N GLY A 89 -6.13 -15.50 13.64
CA GLY A 89 -5.22 -15.58 12.50
C GLY A 89 -4.43 -14.29 12.22
N THR A 90 -4.86 -13.17 12.78
CA THR A 90 -4.12 -11.90 12.79
C THR A 90 -4.49 -11.10 14.03
N SER A 91 -3.53 -10.35 14.57
CA SER A 91 -3.77 -9.41 15.68
C SER A 91 -3.06 -8.10 15.39
N GLY A 92 -3.29 -7.08 16.20
CA GLY A 92 -2.61 -5.80 16.07
C GLY A 92 -3.36 -4.71 16.82
N GLY A 93 -3.06 -3.47 16.46
CA GLY A 93 -3.77 -2.31 16.99
C GLY A 93 -3.19 -1.01 16.50
N ASP A 94 -3.84 0.08 16.86
CA ASP A 94 -3.45 1.44 16.50
C ASP A 94 -4.05 2.43 17.49
N GLY A 95 -3.59 3.67 17.42
CA GLY A 95 -4.17 4.73 18.23
C GLY A 95 -3.42 6.04 18.17
N TYR A 96 -3.83 6.94 19.05
CA TYR A 96 -3.22 8.24 19.27
C TYR A 96 -3.14 8.48 20.78
N ASP A 97 -1.91 8.62 21.30
CA ASP A 97 -1.66 8.77 22.73
C ASP A 97 -1.78 10.21 23.25
N GLY A 98 -2.03 11.16 22.34
CA GLY A 98 -2.06 12.61 22.63
C GLY A 98 -0.86 13.37 22.09
N HIS A 99 0.16 12.66 21.60
CA HIS A 99 1.35 13.22 20.96
C HIS A 99 1.61 12.53 19.62
N ASP A 100 1.69 11.20 19.60
CA ASP A 100 2.00 10.39 18.42
C ASP A 100 0.81 9.50 18.03
N GLY A 101 0.53 9.48 16.73
CA GLY A 101 -0.23 8.38 16.13
C GLY A 101 0.68 7.15 16.06
N TRP A 102 0.14 5.96 16.30
CA TRP A 102 0.92 4.73 16.28
C TRP A 102 0.14 3.56 15.70
N PHE A 103 0.88 2.57 15.20
CA PHE A 103 0.37 1.31 14.69
C PHE A 103 1.19 0.16 15.28
N MET A 104 0.55 -0.96 15.57
CA MET A 104 1.14 -2.19 16.08
C MET A 104 0.81 -3.34 15.14
N ASP A 105 1.85 -4.00 14.63
CA ASP A 105 1.69 -5.16 13.75
C ASP A 105 1.31 -6.44 14.52
N GLU A 106 1.09 -7.52 13.77
CA GLU A 106 0.66 -8.83 14.29
C GLU A 106 1.68 -9.53 15.18
N LYS A 107 2.92 -9.02 15.25
CA LYS A 107 3.95 -9.50 16.16
C LYS A 107 4.06 -8.62 17.40
N GLY A 108 3.35 -7.50 17.46
CA GLY A 108 3.43 -6.54 18.55
C GLY A 108 4.57 -5.53 18.38
N ILE A 109 5.13 -5.39 17.16
CA ILE A 109 6.09 -4.31 16.88
C ILE A 109 5.30 -3.04 16.62
N VAL A 110 5.60 -2.02 17.41
CA VAL A 110 4.98 -0.70 17.33
C VAL A 110 5.83 0.24 16.46
N SER A 111 5.14 1.02 15.64
CA SER A 111 5.69 2.07 14.78
C SER A 111 4.90 3.36 14.97
N VAL A 112 5.63 4.48 15.05
CA VAL A 112 5.02 5.82 15.05
C VAL A 112 4.58 6.17 13.62
N ARG A 113 3.39 6.74 13.50
CA ARG A 113 2.73 7.13 12.26
C ARG A 113 3.01 8.60 11.97
N GLU A 114 4.09 8.86 11.24
CA GLU A 114 4.62 10.23 11.05
C GLU A 114 4.62 10.74 9.62
N SER A 115 4.22 9.92 8.64
CA SER A 115 3.98 10.38 7.26
C SER A 115 2.92 11.49 7.24
N GLU A 116 2.94 12.34 6.21
CA GLU A 116 1.89 13.35 6.04
C GLU A 116 0.49 12.72 6.00
N GLN A 117 0.36 11.59 5.30
CA GLN A 117 -0.86 10.79 5.25
C GLN A 117 -1.31 10.38 6.65
N ALA A 118 -0.43 9.74 7.42
CA ALA A 118 -0.80 9.20 8.71
C ALA A 118 -1.04 10.29 9.76
N ARG A 119 -0.40 11.46 9.65
CA ARG A 119 -0.72 12.66 10.46
C ARG A 119 -2.12 13.19 10.15
N ARG A 120 -2.49 13.28 8.87
CA ARG A 120 -3.82 13.74 8.46
C ARG A 120 -4.91 12.78 8.91
N GLU A 121 -4.64 11.49 8.81
CA GLU A 121 -5.51 10.45 9.35
C GLU A 121 -5.65 10.63 10.85
N THR A 122 -4.55 10.60 11.62
CA THR A 122 -4.53 10.81 13.07
C THR A 122 -5.31 12.07 13.51
N ALA A 123 -5.22 13.17 12.77
CA ALA A 123 -5.96 14.40 13.05
C ALA A 123 -7.47 14.26 12.81
N THR A 124 -7.88 13.67 11.68
CA THR A 124 -9.30 13.36 11.40
C THR A 124 -9.87 12.44 12.44
N GLU A 125 -9.08 11.43 12.73
CA GLU A 125 -9.33 10.41 13.69
C GLU A 125 -9.60 11.05 15.07
N SER A 126 -8.64 11.78 15.60
CA SER A 126 -8.73 12.44 16.89
C SER A 126 -9.95 13.37 16.98
N TYR A 127 -10.31 14.04 15.88
CA TYR A 127 -11.53 14.85 15.78
C TYR A 127 -12.82 14.01 15.91
N ILE A 128 -12.87 12.85 15.25
CA ILE A 128 -13.98 11.89 15.37
C ILE A 128 -14.08 11.37 16.82
N ALA A 129 -12.95 10.95 17.43
CA ALA A 129 -12.86 10.40 18.79
C ALA A 129 -13.59 11.26 19.84
N ARG A 130 -13.46 12.59 19.73
CA ARG A 130 -14.04 13.54 20.68
C ARG A 130 -15.39 14.13 20.24
N ASN A 131 -16.02 13.60 19.20
CA ASN A 131 -17.20 14.20 18.57
C ASN A 131 -17.02 15.69 18.23
N GLY A 132 -15.89 16.05 17.60
CA GLY A 132 -15.54 17.44 17.34
C GLY A 132 -16.62 18.27 16.64
N TRP A 133 -17.53 17.60 15.92
CA TRP A 133 -18.68 18.24 15.26
C TRP A 133 -19.75 18.79 16.23
N PHE A 134 -19.83 18.33 17.48
CA PHE A 134 -20.76 18.85 18.49
C PHE A 134 -20.37 20.23 19.01
N GLY A 135 -19.08 20.58 18.98
CA GLY A 135 -18.60 21.91 19.36
C GLY A 135 -18.69 22.91 18.21
N PRO A 136 -18.79 24.21 18.49
CA PRO A 136 -18.60 25.23 17.46
C PRO A 136 -17.16 25.17 16.95
N SER A 137 -16.94 25.51 15.67
CA SER A 137 -15.63 25.48 15.00
C SER A 137 -14.55 26.37 15.66
N THR A 138 -14.90 27.21 16.63
CA THR A 138 -13.95 27.98 17.45
C THR A 138 -13.22 27.13 18.49
N THR A 139 -13.85 26.04 18.95
CA THR A 139 -13.33 25.14 20.00
C THR A 139 -12.64 23.94 19.37
N ASP A 140 -13.19 23.43 18.28
CA ASP A 140 -12.61 22.33 17.50
C ASP A 140 -12.62 22.71 16.01
N PRO A 141 -11.52 23.28 15.49
CA PRO A 141 -11.50 23.85 14.15
C PRO A 141 -11.77 22.81 13.05
N ALA A 142 -12.92 22.96 12.40
CA ALA A 142 -13.29 22.23 11.20
C ALA A 142 -14.15 23.10 10.28
N ILE A 143 -14.01 22.89 8.97
CA ILE A 143 -14.94 23.41 7.96
C ILE A 143 -16.11 22.43 7.88
N LYS A 144 -17.34 22.93 8.09
CA LYS A 144 -18.58 22.14 7.99
C LYS A 144 -19.40 22.68 6.83
N ARG A 145 -19.70 21.85 5.82
CA ARG A 145 -20.45 22.24 4.62
C ARG A 145 -21.65 21.32 4.42
N TYR A 146 -22.86 21.87 4.48
CA TYR A 146 -24.06 21.15 4.12
C TYR A 146 -24.05 20.82 2.62
N LEU A 147 -24.23 19.55 2.28
CA LEU A 147 -24.22 19.06 0.90
C LEU A 147 -25.64 18.82 0.34
N GLY A 148 -26.66 18.81 1.19
CA GLY A 148 -28.05 18.55 0.80
C GLY A 148 -28.66 17.36 1.53
N GLU A 149 -29.88 17.02 1.15
CA GLU A 149 -30.57 15.81 1.60
C GLU A 149 -30.39 14.69 0.59
N GLN A 150 -30.36 13.45 1.08
CA GLN A 150 -30.31 12.24 0.27
C GLN A 150 -31.41 11.29 0.73
N HIS A 151 -32.13 10.70 -0.22
CA HIS A 151 -33.24 9.79 0.05
C HIS A 151 -32.84 8.36 -0.31
N GLU A 152 -32.89 7.45 0.64
CA GLU A 152 -32.50 6.05 0.44
C GLU A 152 -33.36 5.12 1.31
N ALA A 153 -33.88 4.05 0.72
CA ALA A 153 -34.66 3.03 1.42
C ALA A 153 -35.81 3.59 2.29
N GLY A 154 -36.47 4.65 1.81
CA GLY A 154 -37.59 5.30 2.51
C GLY A 154 -37.17 6.22 3.66
N ARG A 155 -35.88 6.47 3.86
CA ARG A 155 -35.33 7.41 4.83
C ARG A 155 -34.73 8.62 4.14
N THR A 156 -34.63 9.73 4.87
CA THR A 156 -33.98 10.95 4.40
C THR A 156 -32.82 11.29 5.32
N TYR A 157 -31.67 11.60 4.72
CA TYR A 157 -30.44 11.92 5.44
C TYR A 157 -29.97 13.33 5.08
N ALA A 158 -29.67 14.13 6.10
CA ALA A 158 -28.92 15.36 5.93
C ALA A 158 -27.42 15.02 5.80
N VAL A 159 -26.80 15.46 4.71
CA VAL A 159 -25.38 15.19 4.44
C VAL A 159 -24.55 16.44 4.72
N VAL A 160 -23.53 16.29 5.58
CA VAL A 160 -22.60 17.37 5.93
C VAL A 160 -21.17 16.89 5.71
N ARG A 161 -20.42 17.63 4.88
CA ARG A 161 -18.97 17.45 4.75
C ARG A 161 -18.26 18.15 5.90
N VAL A 162 -17.39 17.43 6.58
CA VAL A 162 -16.55 17.93 7.66
C VAL A 162 -15.09 17.79 7.23
N THR A 163 -14.33 18.88 7.34
CA THR A 163 -12.88 18.90 7.14
C THR A 163 -12.22 19.41 8.42
N PRO A 164 -11.75 18.51 9.31
CA PRO A 164 -10.98 18.89 10.49
C PRO A 164 -9.69 19.61 10.10
N ARG A 165 -9.23 20.52 10.97
CA ARG A 165 -7.94 21.19 10.77
C ARG A 165 -6.82 20.16 10.73
N GLY A 166 -6.06 20.17 9.63
CA GLY A 166 -4.96 19.24 9.43
C GLY A 166 -5.39 17.80 9.13
N GLY A 167 -6.68 17.53 8.96
CA GLY A 167 -7.22 16.20 8.68
C GLY A 167 -7.84 16.05 7.28
N ASN A 168 -8.18 14.81 6.94
CA ASN A 168 -8.99 14.39 5.81
C ASN A 168 -10.45 14.84 5.93
N SER A 169 -11.08 15.15 4.79
CA SER A 169 -12.51 15.42 4.74
C SER A 169 -13.34 14.13 4.75
N PHE A 170 -14.46 14.15 5.45
CA PHE A 170 -15.44 13.06 5.46
C PHE A 170 -16.87 13.62 5.44
N ASP A 171 -17.81 12.81 4.98
CA ASP A 171 -19.24 13.15 4.89
C ASP A 171 -20.03 12.39 5.95
N THR A 172 -20.70 13.12 6.84
CA THR A 172 -21.64 12.55 7.82
C THR A 172 -23.04 12.49 7.21
N TRP A 173 -23.72 11.36 7.38
CA TRP A 173 -25.12 11.18 7.00
C TRP A 173 -25.97 11.05 8.26
N VAL A 174 -26.72 12.09 8.58
CA VAL A 174 -27.58 12.15 9.76
C VAL A 174 -29.03 11.96 9.35
N ASP A 175 -29.70 10.96 9.92
CA ASP A 175 -31.10 10.68 9.67
C ASP A 175 -31.97 11.85 10.18
N ILE A 176 -32.84 12.42 9.34
CA ILE A 176 -33.53 13.67 9.69
C ILE A 176 -34.63 13.47 10.74
N ASP A 177 -35.17 12.27 10.88
CA ASP A 177 -36.29 11.97 11.76
C ASP A 177 -35.80 11.61 13.17
N SER A 178 -34.80 10.74 13.25
CA SER A 178 -34.20 10.30 14.52
C SER A 178 -33.08 11.23 15.00
N HIS A 179 -32.52 12.05 14.10
CA HIS A 179 -31.31 12.86 14.31
C HIS A 179 -30.06 12.05 14.67
N LEU A 180 -30.04 10.73 14.42
CA LEU A 180 -28.87 9.89 14.70
C LEU A 180 -27.97 9.81 13.46
N LEU A 181 -26.66 9.74 13.66
CA LEU A 181 -25.73 9.52 12.55
C LEU A 181 -25.84 8.07 12.08
N ASN A 182 -26.15 7.92 10.80
CA ASN A 182 -26.28 6.63 10.14
C ASN A 182 -24.92 6.12 9.66
N ARG A 183 -24.12 7.00 9.08
CA ARG A 183 -22.82 6.63 8.51
C ARG A 183 -21.89 7.82 8.30
N VAL A 184 -20.60 7.52 8.27
CA VAL A 184 -19.53 8.38 7.77
C VAL A 184 -19.02 7.79 6.47
N ILE A 185 -18.81 8.64 5.47
CA ILE A 185 -18.16 8.28 4.21
C ILE A 185 -16.88 9.11 4.08
N GLN A 186 -15.72 8.48 3.96
CA GLN A 186 -14.45 9.16 3.76
C GLN A 186 -13.80 8.72 2.45
N GLN A 187 -13.02 9.62 1.85
CA GLN A 187 -12.13 9.27 0.76
C GLN A 187 -10.69 9.30 1.28
N THR A 188 -9.97 8.20 1.14
CA THR A 188 -8.57 8.10 1.52
C THR A 188 -7.69 8.96 0.61
N ASP A 189 -6.44 9.19 1.00
CA ASP A 189 -5.48 9.92 0.17
C ASP A 189 -5.11 9.19 -1.12
N THR A 190 -5.33 7.86 -1.17
CA THR A 190 -5.21 7.00 -2.35
C THR A 190 -6.50 6.92 -3.19
N GLY A 191 -7.52 7.70 -2.85
CA GLY A 191 -8.76 7.83 -3.62
C GLY A 191 -9.83 6.78 -3.34
N GLN A 192 -9.57 5.79 -2.47
CA GLN A 192 -10.54 4.78 -2.05
C GLN A 192 -11.65 5.43 -1.22
N THR A 193 -12.88 4.95 -1.37
CA THR A 193 -14.01 5.40 -0.56
C THR A 193 -14.29 4.36 0.51
N GLU A 194 -14.40 4.80 1.75
CA GLU A 194 -14.70 3.96 2.89
C GLU A 194 -15.99 4.47 3.54
N THR A 195 -16.87 3.54 3.91
CA THR A 195 -18.13 3.84 4.60
C THR A 195 -18.20 3.07 5.91
N THR A 196 -18.33 3.80 7.02
CA THR A 196 -18.63 3.23 8.34
C THR A 196 -20.09 3.51 8.68
N ARG A 197 -20.89 2.45 8.86
CA ARG A 197 -22.29 2.52 9.29
C ARG A 197 -22.41 2.23 10.77
N TYR A 198 -23.30 2.98 11.43
CA TYR A 198 -23.61 2.88 12.84
C TYR A 198 -25.07 2.45 13.01
N LEU A 199 -25.27 1.30 13.64
CA LEU A 199 -26.55 0.59 13.68
C LEU A 199 -26.90 0.16 15.11
N ASP A 200 -28.14 -0.28 15.29
CA ASP A 200 -28.65 -0.89 16.54
C ASP A 200 -28.44 -0.04 17.80
N TYR A 201 -28.79 1.23 17.72
CA TYR A 201 -28.64 2.19 18.82
C TYR A 201 -29.34 1.75 20.12
N LYS A 202 -28.61 1.78 21.23
CA LYS A 202 -29.11 1.44 22.58
C LYS A 202 -28.70 2.47 23.63
N PRO A 203 -29.52 2.65 24.69
CA PRO A 203 -29.21 3.56 25.77
C PRO A 203 -28.09 3.01 26.67
N VAL A 204 -27.05 3.79 26.92
CA VAL A 204 -25.95 3.50 27.85
C VAL A 204 -25.59 4.76 28.64
N ALA A 205 -25.72 4.70 29.96
CA ALA A 205 -25.35 5.81 30.86
C ALA A 205 -25.93 7.19 30.47
N GLY A 206 -27.13 7.21 29.89
CA GLY A 206 -27.80 8.44 29.42
C GLY A 206 -27.41 8.91 28.02
N LEU A 207 -26.60 8.13 27.30
CA LEU A 207 -26.29 8.31 25.88
C LEU A 207 -27.04 7.28 25.04
N LEU A 208 -27.28 7.58 23.77
CA LEU A 208 -27.72 6.61 22.77
C LEU A 208 -26.54 6.29 21.84
N LEU A 209 -26.06 5.05 21.87
CA LEU A 209 -24.83 4.60 21.20
C LEU A 209 -25.10 3.42 20.27
N PRO A 210 -24.40 3.31 19.13
CA PRO A 210 -24.53 2.15 18.25
C PRO A 210 -24.03 0.89 18.95
N TYR A 211 -24.65 -0.25 18.64
CA TYR A 211 -24.18 -1.57 19.09
C TYR A 211 -23.68 -2.46 17.94
N THR A 212 -23.86 -2.00 16.71
CA THR A 212 -23.35 -2.67 15.52
C THR A 212 -22.68 -1.63 14.64
N GLU A 213 -21.50 -1.99 14.15
CA GLU A 213 -20.74 -1.17 13.21
C GLU A 213 -20.35 -1.98 12.00
N GLN A 214 -20.48 -1.38 10.83
CA GLN A 214 -20.09 -2.00 9.58
C GLN A 214 -19.19 -1.05 8.80
N ALA A 215 -17.93 -1.41 8.65
CA ALA A 215 -16.99 -0.75 7.76
C ALA A 215 -16.97 -1.49 6.41
N SER A 216 -16.99 -0.73 5.32
CA SER A 216 -17.05 -1.25 3.96
C SER A 216 -16.34 -0.31 3.00
N ASP A 217 -15.60 -0.86 2.05
CA ASP A 217 -15.07 -0.14 0.89
C ASP A 217 -15.97 -0.24 -0.35
N GLY A 218 -17.15 -0.86 -0.20
CA GLY A 218 -18.09 -1.15 -1.29
C GLY A 218 -18.15 -2.63 -1.67
N ASN A 219 -17.22 -3.47 -1.22
CA ASN A 219 -17.29 -4.91 -1.39
C ASN A 219 -17.68 -5.63 -0.08
N SER A 220 -18.96 -6.01 0.00
CA SER A 220 -19.52 -6.70 1.17
C SER A 220 -18.81 -8.00 1.60
N GLN A 221 -18.00 -8.61 0.72
CA GLN A 221 -17.22 -9.80 1.05
C GLN A 221 -16.09 -9.52 2.06
N TYR A 222 -15.64 -8.26 2.15
CA TYR A 222 -14.54 -7.81 3.02
C TYR A 222 -15.02 -6.78 4.03
N ASP A 223 -16.33 -6.67 4.23
CA ASP A 223 -16.87 -5.82 5.28
C ASP A 223 -16.35 -6.28 6.64
N THR A 224 -15.95 -5.31 7.45
CA THR A 224 -15.68 -5.53 8.85
C THR A 224 -16.96 -5.24 9.63
N LEU A 225 -17.40 -6.21 10.41
CA LEU A 225 -18.58 -6.11 11.26
C LEU A 225 -18.14 -6.21 12.72
N ALA A 226 -18.47 -5.19 13.52
CA ALA A 226 -18.27 -5.22 14.96
C ALA A 226 -19.61 -5.22 15.68
N HIS A 227 -19.80 -6.19 16.58
CA HIS A 227 -20.92 -6.28 17.50
C HIS A 227 -20.44 -5.93 18.90
N ILE A 228 -20.85 -4.76 19.38
CA ILE A 228 -20.43 -4.24 20.68
C ILE A 228 -21.12 -5.05 21.77
N LEU A 229 -20.31 -5.64 22.65
CA LEU A 229 -20.78 -6.42 23.79
C LEU A 229 -21.00 -5.53 25.01
N LYS A 230 -20.10 -4.57 25.23
CA LYS A 230 -20.09 -3.70 26.39
C LYS A 230 -19.56 -2.33 26.03
N ILE A 231 -20.17 -1.33 26.68
CA ILE A 231 -19.70 0.06 26.69
C ILE A 231 -19.60 0.48 28.15
N ALA A 232 -18.42 0.88 28.58
CA ALA A 232 -18.17 1.52 29.86
C ALA A 232 -17.97 3.02 29.64
N THR A 233 -18.44 3.84 30.59
CA THR A 233 -18.27 5.29 30.55
C THR A 233 -17.50 5.74 31.78
N LEU A 234 -16.44 6.53 31.58
CA LEU A 234 -15.71 7.14 32.68
C LEU A 234 -15.94 8.66 32.65
N ALA A 235 -16.08 9.28 33.83
CA ALA A 235 -16.24 10.74 33.93
C ALA A 235 -14.96 11.50 33.55
N LYS A 236 -13.80 10.83 33.61
CA LYS A 236 -12.50 11.31 33.17
C LYS A 236 -11.79 10.17 32.46
N ALA A 237 -11.05 10.49 31.41
CA ALA A 237 -10.23 9.51 30.71
C ALA A 237 -9.15 8.93 31.63
N ASP A 238 -8.94 7.61 31.58
CA ASP A 238 -7.81 6.94 32.21
C ASP A 238 -6.63 6.97 31.25
N ASP A 239 -5.59 7.74 31.59
CA ASP A 239 -4.40 7.89 30.76
C ASP A 239 -3.75 6.55 30.37
N LYS A 240 -3.90 5.51 31.21
CA LYS A 240 -3.36 4.18 30.94
C LYS A 240 -4.00 3.49 29.75
N HIS A 241 -5.22 3.85 29.38
CA HIS A 241 -5.92 3.24 28.24
C HIS A 241 -5.39 3.73 26.89
N PHE A 242 -4.66 4.85 26.86
CA PHE A 242 -4.19 5.50 25.63
C PHE A 242 -2.68 5.42 25.44
N VAL A 243 -1.96 4.74 26.34
CA VAL A 243 -0.50 4.61 26.23
C VAL A 243 -0.15 3.76 24.99
N MET A 244 0.73 4.30 24.15
CA MET A 244 1.35 3.55 23.06
C MET A 244 2.11 2.33 23.62
N PRO A 245 1.83 1.10 23.15
CA PRO A 245 2.54 -0.08 23.62
C PRO A 245 4.05 -0.04 23.31
N SER A 246 4.84 -0.83 24.05
CA SER A 246 6.27 -1.00 23.78
C SER A 246 6.54 -2.28 22.99
N SER A 247 7.40 -2.19 21.96
CA SER A 247 7.90 -3.37 21.23
C SER A 247 8.83 -4.21 22.09
N SER A 248 8.64 -5.54 22.11
CA SER A 248 9.55 -6.48 22.82
C SER A 248 9.76 -7.80 22.07
N VAL A 249 9.69 -7.77 20.74
CA VAL A 249 9.72 -8.95 19.88
C VAL A 249 11.15 -9.44 19.69
N HIS A 250 11.36 -10.73 19.92
CA HIS A 250 12.63 -11.43 19.72
C HIS A 250 12.35 -12.73 18.95
N ASP A 251 12.03 -12.59 17.66
CA ASP A 251 11.62 -13.69 16.79
C ASP A 251 12.66 -14.00 15.70
N THR A 252 13.89 -13.50 15.84
CA THR A 252 14.95 -13.66 14.84
C THR A 252 16.28 -14.05 15.46
N HIS A 253 17.12 -14.70 14.67
CA HIS A 253 18.53 -14.93 15.01
C HIS A 253 19.40 -15.06 13.77
N ILE A 254 20.71 -14.85 13.97
CA ILE A 254 21.76 -15.23 13.04
C ILE A 254 22.47 -16.44 13.63
N ASP A 255 22.82 -17.42 12.80
CA ASP A 255 23.52 -18.63 13.27
C ASP A 255 24.78 -18.34 14.09
N GLY A 256 24.91 -19.08 15.20
CA GLY A 256 26.07 -19.00 16.10
C GLY A 256 26.18 -17.65 16.78
N ASP A 257 27.42 -17.22 17.05
CA ASP A 257 27.72 -15.94 17.69
C ASP A 257 28.06 -14.83 16.67
N ALA A 258 27.63 -14.99 15.41
CA ALA A 258 27.94 -14.05 14.34
C ALA A 258 27.17 -12.73 14.53
N THR A 259 27.86 -11.59 14.41
CA THR A 259 27.27 -10.26 14.56
C THR A 259 26.65 -9.71 13.27
N PHE A 260 26.79 -10.43 12.16
CA PHE A 260 26.16 -10.10 10.88
C PHE A 260 26.04 -11.35 10.00
N ALA A 261 25.15 -11.28 9.01
CA ALA A 261 25.01 -12.30 7.97
C ALA A 261 25.13 -11.67 6.59
N LYS A 262 25.77 -12.38 5.65
CA LYS A 262 25.85 -12.00 4.24
C LYS A 262 25.11 -13.01 3.39
N VAL A 263 24.32 -12.51 2.44
CA VAL A 263 23.51 -13.35 1.56
C VAL A 263 23.67 -12.88 0.13
N PRO A 264 24.17 -13.72 -0.80
CA PRO A 264 24.21 -13.36 -2.21
C PRO A 264 22.79 -13.33 -2.79
N PHE A 265 22.59 -12.51 -3.82
CA PHE A 265 21.33 -12.45 -4.55
C PHE A 265 21.53 -12.51 -6.07
N GLU A 266 20.49 -12.93 -6.79
CA GLU A 266 20.40 -12.82 -8.25
C GLU A 266 19.57 -11.58 -8.62
N SER A 267 19.96 -10.91 -9.70
CA SER A 267 19.09 -9.87 -10.29
C SER A 267 18.15 -10.56 -11.27
N TYR A 268 16.84 -10.51 -11.02
CA TYR A 268 15.83 -11.11 -11.89
C TYR A 268 14.83 -10.04 -12.33
N GLY A 269 14.87 -9.66 -13.61
CA GLY A 269 14.03 -8.57 -14.10
C GLY A 269 14.34 -7.20 -13.48
N GLY A 270 15.45 -7.06 -12.75
CA GLY A 270 15.78 -5.89 -11.91
C GLY A 270 15.47 -6.11 -10.43
N GLU A 271 14.61 -7.05 -10.08
CA GLU A 271 14.31 -7.33 -8.68
C GLU A 271 15.43 -8.14 -8.02
N ILE A 272 15.48 -8.07 -6.69
CA ILE A 272 16.40 -8.86 -5.86
C ILE A 272 15.78 -10.23 -5.62
N LEU A 273 16.42 -11.27 -6.15
CA LEU A 273 16.00 -12.65 -5.98
C LEU A 273 16.93 -13.39 -5.02
N VAL A 274 16.37 -13.98 -3.98
CA VAL A 274 17.10 -14.73 -2.95
C VAL A 274 16.50 -16.10 -2.69
N ASP A 275 17.31 -17.01 -2.16
CA ASP A 275 16.85 -18.35 -1.81
C ASP A 275 16.41 -18.43 -0.34
N VAL A 276 15.14 -18.76 -0.11
CA VAL A 276 14.51 -18.86 1.21
C VAL A 276 14.02 -20.29 1.47
N SER A 277 14.36 -20.82 2.63
CA SER A 277 13.80 -22.07 3.16
C SER A 277 12.58 -21.75 4.02
N ILE A 278 11.46 -22.44 3.79
CA ILE A 278 10.23 -22.35 4.61
C ILE A 278 10.08 -23.66 5.39
N ASN A 279 9.92 -23.59 6.70
CA ASN A 279 9.73 -24.75 7.59
C ASN A 279 10.77 -25.88 7.36
N GLY A 280 12.02 -25.52 7.06
CA GLY A 280 13.12 -26.47 6.81
C GLY A 280 13.09 -27.16 5.43
N ALA A 281 12.18 -26.79 4.53
CA ALA A 281 12.17 -27.28 3.16
C ALA A 281 13.40 -26.79 2.37
N LYS A 282 13.67 -27.42 1.20
CA LYS A 282 14.75 -26.95 0.31
C LYS A 282 14.54 -25.47 -0.04
N PRO A 283 15.60 -24.63 -0.07
CA PRO A 283 15.48 -23.24 -0.46
C PRO A 283 14.84 -23.06 -1.83
N MET A 284 14.01 -22.03 -1.95
CA MET A 284 13.26 -21.66 -3.15
C MET A 284 13.45 -20.16 -3.42
N PRO A 285 13.30 -19.72 -4.67
CA PRO A 285 13.52 -18.32 -5.02
C PRO A 285 12.37 -17.42 -4.55
N PHE A 286 12.70 -16.35 -3.81
CA PHE A 286 11.78 -15.31 -3.33
C PHE A 286 12.29 -13.94 -3.79
N LEU A 287 11.35 -13.04 -4.08
CA LEU A 287 11.66 -11.63 -4.29
C LEU A 287 11.82 -10.92 -2.94
N LEU A 288 12.72 -9.95 -2.88
CA LEU A 288 12.86 -9.04 -1.74
C LEU A 288 12.22 -7.69 -2.06
N ASP A 289 11.18 -7.34 -1.31
CA ASP A 289 10.41 -6.11 -1.47
C ASP A 289 10.45 -5.29 -0.16
N SER A 290 11.00 -4.08 -0.20
CA SER A 290 11.19 -3.23 0.98
C SER A 290 9.89 -2.73 1.61
N GLY A 291 8.81 -2.61 0.84
CA GLY A 291 7.46 -2.27 1.33
C GLY A 291 6.51 -3.48 1.39
N GLY A 292 6.87 -4.58 0.73
CA GLY A 292 6.06 -5.78 0.63
C GLY A 292 6.05 -6.64 1.89
N LEU A 293 4.99 -7.45 2.00
CA LEU A 293 4.87 -8.45 3.05
C LEU A 293 5.48 -9.79 2.66
N ASN A 294 5.62 -10.66 3.66
CA ASN A 294 5.76 -12.09 3.46
C ASN A 294 4.56 -12.68 2.67
N LEU A 295 4.82 -13.11 1.43
CA LEU A 295 3.84 -13.75 0.56
C LEU A 295 4.29 -15.14 0.11
N LEU A 296 3.35 -16.05 -0.06
CA LEU A 296 3.52 -17.32 -0.79
C LEU A 296 2.57 -17.35 -1.98
N THR A 297 3.03 -17.90 -3.10
CA THR A 297 2.09 -18.27 -4.17
C THR A 297 1.22 -19.46 -3.72
N PRO A 298 -0.01 -19.63 -4.25
CA PRO A 298 -0.85 -20.77 -3.91
C PRO A 298 -0.19 -22.12 -4.17
N GLY A 299 0.58 -22.23 -5.27
CA GLY A 299 1.32 -23.43 -5.63
C GLY A 299 2.43 -23.75 -4.61
N THR A 300 3.15 -22.74 -4.13
CA THR A 300 4.16 -22.93 -3.08
C THR A 300 3.51 -23.37 -1.77
N ALA A 301 2.44 -22.70 -1.34
CA ALA A 301 1.75 -23.02 -0.10
C ALA A 301 1.23 -24.48 -0.10
N GLN A 302 0.62 -24.91 -1.21
CA GLN A 302 0.18 -26.29 -1.40
C GLN A 302 1.36 -27.28 -1.30
N LYS A 303 2.47 -27.00 -2.00
CA LYS A 303 3.66 -27.85 -2.00
C LYS A 303 4.29 -28.00 -0.60
N LEU A 304 4.21 -26.96 0.23
CA LEU A 304 4.74 -26.94 1.59
C LEU A 304 3.75 -27.43 2.65
N GLY A 305 2.49 -27.70 2.28
CA GLY A 305 1.43 -28.02 3.23
C GLY A 305 1.08 -26.85 4.15
N VAL A 306 1.34 -25.61 3.72
CA VAL A 306 0.95 -24.39 4.44
C VAL A 306 -0.49 -24.08 4.09
N VAL A 307 -1.36 -24.08 5.11
CA VAL A 307 -2.80 -23.83 4.95
C VAL A 307 -3.08 -22.38 5.29
N GLY A 308 -3.80 -21.69 4.40
CA GLY A 308 -4.30 -20.34 4.65
C GLY A 308 -5.77 -20.33 5.05
N GLU A 309 -6.12 -19.37 5.90
CA GLU A 309 -7.43 -19.12 6.49
C GLU A 309 -7.88 -17.69 6.19
N GLY A 310 -9.19 -17.45 6.31
CA GLY A 310 -9.80 -16.15 6.00
C GLY A 310 -9.72 -15.76 4.52
N ARG A 311 -10.23 -14.57 4.23
CA ARG A 311 -10.24 -13.91 2.92
C ARG A 311 -10.07 -12.42 3.14
N GLN A 312 -8.97 -11.83 2.70
CA GLN A 312 -8.75 -10.38 2.79
C GLN A 312 -8.56 -9.82 1.37
N ALA A 313 -8.91 -8.55 1.14
CA ALA A 313 -8.56 -7.86 -0.09
C ALA A 313 -7.05 -7.51 -0.10
N VAL A 314 -6.44 -7.31 -1.27
CA VAL A 314 -5.01 -6.95 -1.38
C VAL A 314 -4.78 -5.74 -2.25
N GLN A 315 -3.99 -4.75 -1.79
CA GLN A 315 -3.55 -3.58 -2.56
C GLN A 315 -2.26 -3.80 -3.35
N GLY A 316 -2.12 -3.02 -4.42
CA GLY A 316 -0.95 -2.98 -5.27
C GLY A 316 -1.20 -2.12 -6.50
N VAL A 317 -0.32 -2.22 -7.50
CA VAL A 317 -0.51 -1.53 -8.79
C VAL A 317 -1.64 -2.17 -9.60
N GLY A 318 -2.66 -1.40 -9.97
CA GLY A 318 -3.82 -1.80 -10.81
C GLY A 318 -5.18 -1.56 -10.16
N ASP A 319 -6.27 -1.84 -10.90
CA ASP A 319 -7.68 -1.58 -10.51
C ASP A 319 -8.48 -2.85 -10.13
N THR A 320 -7.84 -4.01 -9.97
CA THR A 320 -8.50 -5.32 -9.73
C THR A 320 -8.28 -5.84 -8.31
N GLU A 321 -9.34 -6.40 -7.74
CA GLU A 321 -9.37 -6.93 -6.37
C GLU A 321 -9.02 -8.42 -6.34
N GLN A 322 -7.99 -8.78 -5.57
CA GLN A 322 -7.64 -10.18 -5.30
C GLN A 322 -7.98 -10.56 -3.86
N SER A 323 -8.34 -11.84 -3.65
CA SER A 323 -8.57 -12.39 -2.31
C SER A 323 -7.31 -13.12 -1.84
N MET A 324 -6.69 -12.65 -0.76
CA MET A 324 -5.61 -13.35 -0.07
C MET A 324 -6.14 -14.22 1.08
N LYS A 325 -5.35 -15.21 1.48
CA LYS A 325 -5.54 -15.95 2.74
C LYS A 325 -4.38 -15.70 3.69
N SER A 326 -4.63 -15.61 4.99
CA SER A 326 -3.57 -15.52 6.00
C SER A 326 -3.08 -16.91 6.37
N ALA A 327 -1.77 -17.11 6.49
CA ALA A 327 -1.17 -18.38 6.87
C ALA A 327 -0.05 -18.18 7.88
N ARG A 328 0.15 -19.18 8.74
CA ARG A 328 1.22 -19.18 9.74
C ARG A 328 2.35 -20.10 9.29
N VAL A 329 3.57 -19.56 9.24
CA VAL A 329 4.81 -20.28 8.93
C VAL A 329 5.63 -20.39 10.21
N LYS A 330 6.07 -21.61 10.55
CA LYS A 330 6.81 -21.87 11.80
C LYS A 330 8.17 -21.18 11.79
N SER A 331 8.84 -21.19 10.65
CA SER A 331 10.04 -20.41 10.43
C SER A 331 10.34 -20.25 8.95
N TYR A 332 11.02 -19.16 8.60
CA TYR A 332 11.74 -19.09 7.35
C TYR A 332 13.19 -18.70 7.56
N ARG A 333 14.03 -19.08 6.60
CA ARG A 333 15.47 -18.89 6.68
C ARG A 333 16.02 -18.39 5.36
N LEU A 334 16.84 -17.34 5.45
CA LEU A 334 17.56 -16.70 4.35
C LEU A 334 19.07 -16.71 4.69
N GLY A 335 19.84 -17.57 4.04
CA GLY A 335 21.25 -17.77 4.38
C GLY A 335 21.43 -18.22 5.83
N ALA A 336 22.06 -17.39 6.65
CA ALA A 336 22.26 -17.60 8.10
C ALA A 336 21.23 -16.89 8.98
N VAL A 337 20.28 -16.16 8.39
CA VAL A 337 19.23 -15.42 9.11
C VAL A 337 17.99 -16.31 9.21
N THR A 338 17.43 -16.42 10.40
CA THR A 338 16.16 -17.13 10.64
C THR A 338 15.16 -16.21 11.33
N LEU A 339 13.92 -16.27 10.86
CA LEU A 339 12.75 -15.66 11.48
C LEU A 339 11.77 -16.77 11.86
N GLU A 340 11.30 -16.72 13.09
CA GLU A 340 10.40 -17.72 13.68
C GLU A 340 8.98 -17.19 13.77
N ASP A 341 8.02 -18.08 13.61
CA ASP A 341 6.61 -17.78 13.81
C ASP A 341 6.12 -16.55 13.02
N GLN A 342 6.18 -16.67 11.70
CA GLN A 342 5.91 -15.56 10.79
C GLN A 342 4.57 -15.75 10.10
N ARG A 343 3.83 -14.65 9.97
CA ARG A 343 2.66 -14.59 9.10
C ARG A 343 3.12 -14.51 7.65
N PHE A 344 2.44 -15.24 6.79
CA PHE A 344 2.51 -15.14 5.34
C PHE A 344 1.11 -14.96 4.80
N LEU A 345 0.97 -14.22 3.71
CA LEU A 345 -0.25 -14.20 2.94
C LEU A 345 -0.11 -15.14 1.74
N ILE A 346 -1.19 -15.81 1.36
CA ILE A 346 -1.23 -16.64 0.16
C ILE A 346 -1.94 -15.85 -0.93
N LEU A 347 -1.21 -15.55 -2.00
CA LEU A 347 -1.66 -14.65 -3.07
C LEU A 347 -1.11 -15.05 -4.43
N ASP A 348 -1.93 -14.96 -5.46
CA ASP A 348 -1.50 -15.26 -6.83
C ASP A 348 -0.72 -14.07 -7.40
N LEU A 349 0.54 -14.33 -7.77
CA LEU A 349 1.41 -13.32 -8.33
C LEU A 349 1.37 -13.41 -9.86
N PRO A 350 1.55 -12.29 -10.58
CA PRO A 350 1.62 -12.29 -12.04
C PRO A 350 2.61 -13.34 -12.57
N ARG A 351 2.14 -14.22 -13.46
CA ARG A 351 2.96 -15.29 -14.06
C ARG A 351 4.20 -14.78 -14.79
N ILE A 352 4.16 -13.56 -15.34
CA ILE A 352 5.32 -12.93 -15.97
C ILE A 352 6.47 -12.74 -14.98
N LEU A 353 6.16 -12.54 -13.70
CA LEU A 353 7.15 -12.51 -12.61
C LEU A 353 7.53 -13.94 -12.23
N THR A 354 6.55 -14.79 -11.92
CA THR A 354 6.83 -16.06 -11.24
C THR A 354 7.39 -17.17 -12.13
N ASP A 355 7.06 -17.19 -13.41
CA ASP A 355 7.51 -18.23 -14.34
C ASP A 355 8.88 -17.88 -14.93
N ARG A 356 9.88 -18.68 -14.55
CA ARG A 356 11.30 -18.50 -14.89
C ARG A 356 11.77 -19.45 -16.01
N GLY A 357 10.84 -19.94 -16.84
CA GLY A 357 11.14 -20.92 -17.88
C GLY A 357 11.53 -22.27 -17.29
N GLU A 358 12.71 -22.80 -17.65
CA GLU A 358 13.22 -24.08 -17.12
C GLU A 358 13.70 -24.00 -15.66
N ARG A 359 13.82 -22.78 -15.10
CA ARG A 359 14.26 -22.55 -13.72
C ARG A 359 13.12 -22.70 -12.73
N ALA A 360 13.45 -22.89 -11.46
CA ALA A 360 12.44 -22.96 -10.39
C ALA A 360 11.61 -21.66 -10.36
N PRO A 361 10.26 -21.75 -10.32
CA PRO A 361 9.41 -20.58 -10.28
C PRO A 361 9.57 -19.82 -8.97
N ILE A 362 9.31 -18.52 -9.00
CA ILE A 362 9.31 -17.67 -7.79
C ILE A 362 8.24 -18.19 -6.83
N ALA A 363 8.68 -18.47 -5.61
CA ALA A 363 7.87 -19.08 -4.58
C ALA A 363 7.02 -18.06 -3.80
N GLY A 364 7.45 -16.80 -3.76
CA GLY A 364 6.78 -15.72 -3.04
C GLY A 364 7.63 -14.45 -2.91
N ILE A 365 7.25 -13.62 -1.94
CA ILE A 365 7.91 -12.35 -1.59
C ILE A 365 8.25 -12.37 -0.10
N ILE A 366 9.36 -11.75 0.29
CA ILE A 366 9.71 -11.41 1.67
C ILE A 366 10.12 -9.94 1.72
N GLY A 367 9.95 -9.29 2.87
CA GLY A 367 10.11 -7.84 2.89
C GLY A 367 10.12 -7.20 4.27
N TYR A 368 9.09 -6.40 4.55
CA TYR A 368 8.91 -5.62 5.77
C TYR A 368 9.27 -6.41 7.03
N GLU A 369 8.78 -7.64 7.17
CA GLU A 369 9.05 -8.45 8.35
C GLU A 369 10.54 -8.71 8.54
N LEU A 370 11.30 -8.96 7.47
CA LEU A 370 12.74 -9.14 7.52
C LEU A 370 13.47 -7.81 7.82
N LEU A 371 13.18 -6.78 7.03
CA LEU A 371 13.89 -5.49 7.10
C LEU A 371 13.64 -4.75 8.41
N ARG A 372 12.50 -5.01 9.08
CA ARG A 372 12.19 -4.40 10.38
C ARG A 372 13.05 -4.94 11.53
N ARG A 373 13.57 -6.18 11.44
CA ARG A 373 14.41 -6.79 12.51
C ARG A 373 15.92 -6.61 12.31
N PHE A 374 16.35 -6.19 11.13
CA PHE A 374 17.76 -6.04 10.82
C PHE A 374 18.05 -4.76 10.08
N VAL A 375 19.16 -4.11 10.44
CA VAL A 375 19.77 -3.13 9.56
C VAL A 375 20.29 -3.86 8.34
N THR A 376 19.73 -3.52 7.17
CA THR A 376 19.89 -4.28 5.94
C THR A 376 20.61 -3.44 4.90
N ARG A 377 21.83 -3.84 4.54
CA ARG A 377 22.62 -3.24 3.46
C ARG A 377 22.42 -4.03 2.17
N ILE A 378 22.05 -3.32 1.10
CA ILE A 378 21.89 -3.84 -0.26
C ILE A 378 23.03 -3.28 -1.13
N ASP A 379 23.87 -4.17 -1.65
CA ASP A 379 24.99 -3.85 -2.53
C ASP A 379 24.75 -4.44 -3.91
N TYR A 380 24.20 -3.64 -4.82
CA TYR A 380 23.91 -4.07 -6.20
C TYR A 380 25.17 -4.36 -7.01
N ASP A 381 26.29 -3.71 -6.69
CA ASP A 381 27.57 -3.96 -7.37
C ASP A 381 28.12 -5.34 -7.03
N LYS A 382 27.99 -5.76 -5.76
CA LYS A 382 28.43 -7.10 -5.29
C LYS A 382 27.35 -8.16 -5.38
N LYS A 383 26.09 -7.77 -5.63
CA LYS A 383 24.91 -8.63 -5.53
C LYS A 383 24.84 -9.34 -4.17
N GLU A 384 25.02 -8.57 -3.10
CA GLU A 384 25.09 -9.06 -1.73
C GLU A 384 24.16 -8.23 -0.81
N LEU A 385 23.41 -8.93 0.03
CA LEU A 385 22.70 -8.39 1.18
C LEU A 385 23.56 -8.60 2.43
N THR A 386 23.59 -7.62 3.34
CA THR A 386 24.16 -7.77 4.68
C THR A 386 23.13 -7.42 5.73
N PHE A 387 22.89 -8.34 6.67
CA PHE A 387 21.96 -8.16 7.79
C PHE A 387 22.76 -8.00 9.08
N VAL A 388 22.48 -6.94 9.84
CA VAL A 388 23.10 -6.66 11.14
C VAL A 388 21.98 -6.49 12.18
N PRO A 389 22.04 -7.12 13.36
CA PRO A 389 21.07 -6.89 14.43
C PRO A 389 21.00 -5.40 14.80
N ASN A 390 19.77 -4.89 14.95
CA ASN A 390 19.50 -3.47 15.17
C ASN A 390 20.31 -2.89 16.34
N GLU A 391 20.45 -3.64 17.42
CA GLU A 391 21.05 -3.21 18.69
C GLU A 391 22.58 -3.03 18.58
N THR A 392 23.20 -3.71 17.62
CA THR A 392 24.66 -3.75 17.46
C THR A 392 25.16 -2.93 16.28
N PHE A 393 24.24 -2.43 15.45
CA PHE A 393 24.59 -1.73 14.23
C PHE A 393 25.28 -0.39 14.53
N GLN A 394 26.39 -0.16 13.84
CA GLN A 394 27.06 1.13 13.77
C GLN A 394 27.42 1.41 12.32
N TYR A 395 27.01 2.58 11.81
CA TYR A 395 27.36 2.97 10.46
C TYR A 395 28.83 3.38 10.38
N THR A 396 29.59 2.69 9.54
CA THR A 396 31.02 2.96 9.29
C THR A 396 31.32 3.35 7.84
N GLY A 397 30.28 3.59 7.03
CA GLY A 397 30.43 3.97 5.63
C GLY A 397 30.66 5.47 5.43
N ASN A 398 30.84 5.88 4.17
CA ASN A 398 31.07 7.29 3.79
C ASN A 398 29.84 7.93 3.12
N GLY A 399 28.69 7.27 3.19
CA GLY A 399 27.44 7.73 2.61
C GLY A 399 26.78 8.83 3.42
N VAL A 400 25.68 9.33 2.87
CA VAL A 400 24.82 10.26 3.59
C VAL A 400 23.76 9.52 4.37
N ARG A 401 23.48 10.01 5.57
CA ARG A 401 22.35 9.56 6.38
C ARG A 401 21.15 10.45 6.12
N LEU A 402 20.04 9.86 5.70
CA LEU A 402 18.78 10.54 5.46
C LEU A 402 17.69 10.00 6.42
N PRO A 403 16.74 10.84 6.84
CA PRO A 403 15.59 10.38 7.61
C PRO A 403 14.70 9.48 6.73
N LEU A 404 14.21 8.40 7.31
CA LEU A 404 13.21 7.53 6.73
C LEU A 404 11.88 7.79 7.44
N GLN A 405 10.82 7.97 6.69
CA GLN A 405 9.45 8.00 7.20
C GLN A 405 8.77 6.69 6.82
N PHE A 406 7.63 6.39 7.44
CA PHE A 406 6.82 5.24 7.08
C PHE A 406 5.38 5.66 6.89
N ASP A 407 4.79 5.19 5.79
CA ASP A 407 3.35 5.07 5.68
C ASP A 407 3.01 3.60 5.95
N ASP A 408 2.60 3.36 7.20
CA ASP A 408 2.49 2.04 7.84
C ASP A 408 3.76 1.18 7.70
N ARG A 409 3.88 0.41 6.63
CA ARG A 409 5.00 -0.53 6.38
C ARG A 409 5.92 -0.07 5.25
N THR A 410 5.48 0.89 4.43
CA THR A 410 6.21 1.34 3.25
C THR A 410 7.26 2.39 3.63
N PRO A 411 8.55 2.16 3.34
CA PRO A 411 9.61 3.13 3.62
C PRO A 411 9.54 4.32 2.67
N LEU A 412 9.55 5.53 3.23
CA LEU A 412 9.44 6.79 2.52
C LEU A 412 10.67 7.67 2.74
N VAL A 413 11.08 8.40 1.70
CA VAL A 413 12.18 9.37 1.79
C VAL A 413 11.83 10.68 1.08
N GLU A 414 12.37 11.78 1.58
CA GLU A 414 12.34 13.06 0.87
C GLU A 414 13.36 13.04 -0.29
N ALA A 415 12.87 13.33 -1.49
CA ALA A 415 13.67 13.49 -2.69
C ALA A 415 13.15 14.69 -3.50
N SER A 416 13.81 15.01 -4.60
CA SER A 416 13.36 16.11 -5.47
C SER A 416 13.33 15.72 -6.94
N VAL A 417 12.23 16.04 -7.62
CA VAL A 417 12.08 15.95 -9.07
C VAL A 417 12.14 17.37 -9.63
N ASP A 418 13.05 17.63 -10.56
CA ASP A 418 13.20 18.95 -11.19
C ASP A 418 13.26 20.11 -10.18
N LYS A 419 13.97 19.85 -9.06
CA LYS A 419 14.16 20.74 -7.89
C LYS A 419 12.92 20.99 -7.02
N VAL A 420 11.82 20.29 -7.29
CA VAL A 420 10.62 20.28 -6.44
C VAL A 420 10.74 19.14 -5.45
N SER A 421 10.71 19.44 -4.14
CA SER A 421 10.74 18.42 -3.09
C SER A 421 9.43 17.67 -3.00
N GLY A 422 9.51 16.38 -2.66
CA GLY A 422 8.36 15.57 -2.32
C GLY A 422 8.77 14.24 -1.71
N THR A 423 7.80 13.57 -1.10
CA THR A 423 8.00 12.27 -0.45
C THR A 423 7.84 11.14 -1.46
N PHE A 424 8.79 10.21 -1.50
CA PHE A 424 8.79 9.06 -2.41
C PHE A 424 8.87 7.75 -1.63
N ALA A 425 8.14 6.73 -2.09
CA ALA A 425 8.33 5.36 -1.63
C ALA A 425 9.63 4.76 -2.18
N LEU A 426 10.31 3.96 -1.36
CA LEU A 426 11.49 3.19 -1.73
C LEU A 426 11.09 1.72 -1.91
N ASP A 427 11.09 1.25 -3.15
CA ASP A 427 10.47 -0.03 -3.50
C ASP A 427 11.45 -0.93 -4.25
N THR A 428 12.03 -1.90 -3.53
CA THR A 428 12.91 -2.92 -4.14
C THR A 428 12.15 -3.98 -4.92
N GLY A 429 10.81 -4.03 -4.80
CA GLY A 429 9.89 -4.84 -5.60
C GLY A 429 9.42 -4.17 -6.89
N ASP A 430 9.67 -2.87 -7.08
CA ASP A 430 9.40 -2.20 -8.36
C ASP A 430 10.57 -2.41 -9.34
N MET A 431 10.31 -3.19 -10.39
CA MET A 431 11.27 -3.45 -11.47
C MET A 431 11.56 -2.23 -12.38
N GLY A 432 10.80 -1.15 -12.22
CA GLY A 432 10.87 0.09 -13.01
C GLY A 432 11.98 1.04 -12.55
N ASP A 433 12.01 2.23 -13.16
CA ASP A 433 12.94 3.31 -12.81
C ASP A 433 12.37 4.19 -11.69
N LEU A 434 11.75 5.31 -12.07
CA LEU A 434 11.08 6.27 -11.19
C LEU A 434 9.67 6.49 -11.70
N THR A 435 8.67 6.40 -10.82
CA THR A 435 7.29 6.72 -11.16
C THR A 435 6.90 7.99 -10.40
N VAL A 436 6.67 9.10 -11.11
CA VAL A 436 6.12 10.32 -10.52
C VAL A 436 4.60 10.28 -10.64
N PHE A 437 3.91 10.47 -9.52
CA PHE A 437 2.45 10.41 -9.50
C PHE A 437 1.84 11.65 -10.15
N ARG A 438 0.81 11.45 -10.98
CA ARG A 438 0.19 12.54 -11.74
C ARG A 438 -0.39 13.67 -10.87
N PRO A 439 -0.99 13.43 -9.69
CA PRO A 439 -1.43 14.52 -8.82
C PRO A 439 -0.29 15.47 -8.47
N PHE A 440 0.86 14.92 -8.04
CA PHE A 440 2.06 15.70 -7.73
C PHE A 440 2.63 16.39 -8.98
N ALA A 441 2.81 15.65 -10.07
CA ALA A 441 3.36 16.21 -11.31
C ALA A 441 2.52 17.39 -11.83
N LYS A 442 1.19 17.27 -11.78
CA LYS A 442 0.27 18.34 -12.18
C LYS A 442 0.29 19.53 -11.23
N ALA A 443 0.39 19.29 -9.91
CA ALA A 443 0.43 20.36 -8.92
C ALA A 443 1.70 21.22 -9.00
N HIS A 444 2.77 20.67 -9.59
CA HIS A 444 4.10 21.30 -9.66
C HIS A 444 4.62 21.50 -11.08
N ASP A 445 3.75 21.39 -12.10
CA ASP A 445 4.08 21.58 -13.52
C ASP A 445 5.25 20.71 -14.02
N ILE A 446 5.43 19.51 -13.44
CA ILE A 446 6.45 18.54 -13.84
C ILE A 446 6.01 17.85 -15.13
N SER A 447 6.90 17.85 -16.13
CA SER A 447 6.65 17.25 -17.44
C SER A 447 7.82 16.37 -17.87
N LEU A 448 7.50 15.29 -18.58
CA LEU A 448 8.50 14.46 -19.23
C LEU A 448 9.07 15.16 -20.47
N GLN A 449 10.33 14.86 -20.77
CA GLN A 449 11.12 15.39 -21.89
C GLN A 449 11.60 14.27 -22.81
N GLY A 450 11.98 14.66 -24.02
CA GLY A 450 12.48 13.74 -25.04
C GLY A 450 11.36 12.94 -25.70
N ALA A 451 11.69 11.74 -26.18
CA ALA A 451 10.70 10.81 -26.70
C ALA A 451 9.79 10.34 -25.56
N ILE A 452 8.47 10.42 -25.78
CA ILE A 452 7.45 10.02 -24.82
C ILE A 452 6.68 8.85 -25.42
N PHE A 453 6.55 7.77 -24.65
CA PHE A 453 5.86 6.55 -25.06
C PHE A 453 4.85 6.09 -24.03
N ASN A 454 3.88 5.28 -24.48
CA ASN A 454 2.91 4.66 -23.59
C ASN A 454 3.48 3.37 -23.01
N GLY A 455 3.48 3.27 -21.67
CA GLY A 455 3.88 2.08 -20.94
C GLY A 455 2.72 1.49 -20.14
N ARG A 456 2.97 0.32 -19.55
CA ARG A 456 2.12 -0.27 -18.51
C ARG A 456 2.96 -0.75 -17.36
N ALA A 457 2.47 -0.54 -16.14
CA ALA A 457 2.95 -1.25 -14.96
C ALA A 457 2.00 -2.40 -14.64
N LYS A 458 2.54 -3.49 -14.10
CA LYS A 458 1.77 -4.64 -13.64
C LYS A 458 2.20 -5.00 -12.23
N GLY A 459 1.25 -5.11 -11.32
CA GLY A 459 1.48 -5.53 -9.94
C GLY A 459 0.39 -6.47 -9.45
N VAL A 460 0.35 -6.65 -8.13
CA VAL A 460 -0.60 -7.53 -7.44
C VAL A 460 -2.06 -7.14 -7.73
N ALA A 461 -2.36 -5.84 -7.84
CA ALA A 461 -3.71 -5.34 -8.07
C ALA A 461 -4.08 -5.22 -9.57
N GLY A 462 -3.25 -5.73 -10.49
CA GLY A 462 -3.50 -5.68 -11.93
C GLY A 462 -2.56 -4.75 -12.69
N GLU A 463 -3.09 -4.05 -13.69
CA GLU A 463 -2.30 -3.22 -14.61
C GLU A 463 -2.68 -1.74 -14.51
N ALA A 464 -1.69 -0.86 -14.60
CA ALA A 464 -1.88 0.60 -14.64
C ALA A 464 -1.20 1.20 -15.89
N ALA A 465 -1.87 2.17 -16.51
CA ALA A 465 -1.31 2.87 -17.67
C ALA A 465 -0.27 3.92 -17.23
N LEU A 466 0.87 3.91 -17.92
CA LEU A 466 1.98 4.83 -17.68
C LEU A 466 2.27 5.64 -18.95
N THR A 467 2.79 6.84 -18.75
CA THR A 467 3.50 7.57 -19.81
C THR A 467 4.97 7.62 -19.43
N VAL A 468 5.87 7.19 -20.29
CA VAL A 468 7.30 7.08 -19.97
C VAL A 468 8.09 8.07 -20.81
N GLY A 469 9.13 8.65 -20.24
CA GLY A 469 10.03 9.61 -20.86
C GLY A 469 11.20 9.91 -19.93
N ARG A 470 11.74 11.13 -19.99
CA ARG A 470 12.84 11.56 -19.09
C ARG A 470 12.46 12.79 -18.28
N LEU A 471 12.97 12.90 -17.06
CA LEU A 471 12.92 14.14 -16.27
C LEU A 471 14.16 15.00 -16.56
N SER A 472 14.21 16.26 -16.13
CA SER A 472 15.47 17.02 -16.18
C SER A 472 16.46 16.46 -15.18
N SER A 473 16.00 16.23 -13.96
CA SER A 473 16.82 15.79 -12.84
C SER A 473 15.97 15.15 -11.75
N TRP A 474 16.57 14.19 -11.05
CA TRP A 474 16.06 13.68 -9.78
C TRP A 474 17.18 13.69 -8.75
N SER A 475 16.89 14.03 -7.50
CA SER A 475 17.90 14.10 -6.44
C SER A 475 17.45 13.46 -5.14
N LEU A 476 18.38 12.79 -4.47
CA LEU A 476 18.24 12.22 -3.13
C LEU A 476 19.42 12.67 -2.26
N GLY A 477 19.14 13.49 -1.25
CA GLY A 477 20.18 14.18 -0.49
C GLY A 477 21.12 14.99 -1.41
N PRO A 478 22.45 14.82 -1.35
CA PRO A 478 23.39 15.53 -2.21
C PRO A 478 23.59 14.88 -3.59
N TYR A 479 22.89 13.78 -3.89
CA TYR A 479 23.09 13.02 -5.11
C TYR A 479 22.04 13.39 -6.15
N THR A 480 22.50 13.81 -7.33
CA THR A 480 21.63 14.17 -8.46
C THR A 480 21.88 13.24 -9.64
N LEU A 481 20.80 12.64 -10.14
CA LEU A 481 20.74 11.95 -11.42
C LEU A 481 20.22 12.93 -12.48
N ASN A 482 20.97 13.11 -13.56
CA ASN A 482 20.58 13.97 -14.68
C ASN A 482 19.89 13.14 -15.77
N ASN A 483 18.79 13.65 -16.31
CA ASN A 483 18.00 12.99 -17.36
C ASN A 483 17.58 11.54 -17.04
N PRO A 484 17.14 11.21 -15.81
CA PRO A 484 16.70 9.86 -15.49
C PRO A 484 15.44 9.49 -16.29
N THR A 485 15.32 8.23 -16.66
CA THR A 485 14.05 7.68 -17.16
C THR A 485 13.02 7.75 -16.04
N ALA A 486 11.82 8.20 -16.37
CA ALA A 486 10.72 8.25 -15.43
C ALA A 486 9.39 7.99 -16.13
N SER A 487 8.41 7.57 -15.34
CA SER A 487 7.05 7.40 -15.78
C SER A 487 6.10 8.33 -15.02
N LEU A 488 5.01 8.71 -15.67
CA LEU A 488 3.86 9.38 -15.07
C LEU A 488 2.72 8.38 -14.92
N GLY A 489 2.50 7.92 -13.68
CA GLY A 489 1.44 6.98 -13.33
C GLY A 489 0.07 7.64 -13.25
N ALA A 490 -0.92 7.10 -13.96
CA ALA A 490 -2.33 7.39 -13.73
C ALA A 490 -2.99 6.16 -13.10
N SER A 491 -3.50 6.30 -11.88
CA SER A 491 -4.59 5.46 -11.40
C SER A 491 -5.71 6.34 -10.82
N LYS A 492 -6.93 5.81 -10.80
CA LYS A 492 -8.06 6.44 -10.10
C LYS A 492 -8.06 6.10 -8.60
N ILE A 493 -7.51 4.94 -8.25
CA ILE A 493 -7.46 4.37 -6.89
C ILE A 493 -6.09 3.68 -6.70
N GLY A 494 -5.63 3.58 -5.46
CA GLY A 494 -4.37 2.92 -5.11
C GLY A 494 -3.21 3.90 -5.03
N GLU A 495 -1.99 3.37 -4.85
CA GLU A 495 -0.81 4.18 -4.52
C GLU A 495 -0.54 5.28 -5.56
N PHE A 496 -0.71 4.98 -6.86
CA PHE A 496 -0.48 5.95 -7.94
C PHE A 496 -1.52 7.09 -8.00
N ALA A 497 -2.61 7.00 -7.22
CA ALA A 497 -3.61 8.04 -7.06
C ALA A 497 -3.34 8.93 -5.83
N SER A 498 -2.28 8.64 -5.05
CA SER A 498 -1.94 9.38 -3.84
C SER A 498 -1.82 10.88 -4.11
N LYS A 499 -2.43 11.66 -3.22
CA LYS A 499 -2.36 13.14 -3.22
C LYS A 499 -1.22 13.69 -2.38
N VAL A 500 -0.56 12.84 -1.61
CA VAL A 500 0.48 13.21 -0.63
C VAL A 500 1.85 12.66 -1.02
N LEU A 501 1.92 11.53 -1.73
CA LEU A 501 3.17 11.01 -2.27
C LEU A 501 3.49 11.66 -3.62
N ALA A 502 4.77 11.98 -3.83
CA ALA A 502 5.30 12.46 -5.08
C ALA A 502 5.55 11.34 -6.09
N GLY A 503 5.84 10.12 -5.61
CA GLY A 503 6.07 8.98 -6.48
C GLY A 503 6.65 7.74 -5.79
N ASN A 504 7.03 6.77 -6.62
CA ASN A 504 7.70 5.54 -6.24
C ASN A 504 9.09 5.46 -6.88
N ILE A 505 10.09 4.97 -6.14
CA ILE A 505 11.47 4.78 -6.61
C ILE A 505 11.75 3.29 -6.70
N GLY A 506 11.86 2.78 -7.92
CA GLY A 506 12.14 1.39 -8.22
C GLY A 506 13.60 1.11 -8.55
N HIS A 507 13.86 -0.13 -8.95
CA HIS A 507 15.18 -0.69 -9.20
C HIS A 507 16.10 0.17 -10.07
N GLY A 508 15.59 0.76 -11.15
CA GLY A 508 16.40 1.52 -12.10
C GLY A 508 17.09 2.75 -11.49
N VAL A 509 16.51 3.29 -10.40
CA VAL A 509 17.14 4.32 -9.57
C VAL A 509 17.83 3.72 -8.35
N LEU A 510 17.21 2.78 -7.63
CA LEU A 510 17.80 2.19 -6.41
C LEU A 510 19.16 1.54 -6.67
N SER A 511 19.34 0.88 -7.81
CA SER A 511 20.59 0.23 -8.22
C SER A 511 21.75 1.19 -8.51
N LYS A 512 21.48 2.50 -8.63
CA LYS A 512 22.50 3.56 -8.71
C LYS A 512 23.13 3.85 -7.34
N PHE A 513 22.67 3.19 -6.28
CA PHE A 513 23.16 3.34 -4.93
C PHE A 513 23.52 2.00 -4.28
N VAL A 514 24.30 2.09 -3.21
CA VAL A 514 24.31 1.10 -2.14
C VAL A 514 23.47 1.68 -1.02
N LEU A 515 22.47 0.92 -0.57
CA LEU A 515 21.47 1.38 0.39
C LEU A 515 21.59 0.58 1.67
N THR A 516 21.58 1.24 2.82
CA THR A 516 21.47 0.58 4.14
C THR A 516 20.21 1.06 4.82
N PHE A 517 19.20 0.20 4.86
CA PHE A 517 17.93 0.45 5.53
C PHE A 517 18.06 0.16 7.03
N ASP A 518 17.75 1.14 7.85
CA ASP A 518 17.69 1.04 9.30
C ASP A 518 16.29 1.44 9.77
N TYR A 519 15.37 0.46 9.72
CA TYR A 519 13.97 0.70 10.05
C TYR A 519 13.82 1.03 11.53
N ALA A 520 14.58 0.35 12.40
CA ALA A 520 14.54 0.55 13.85
C ALA A 520 14.84 2.01 14.23
N HIS A 521 15.85 2.61 13.62
CA HIS A 521 16.24 3.99 13.88
C HIS A 521 15.68 5.02 12.89
N ARG A 522 14.80 4.57 11.96
CA ARG A 522 14.15 5.42 10.94
C ARG A 522 15.14 6.20 10.09
N GLN A 523 16.14 5.49 9.59
CA GLN A 523 17.25 6.05 8.84
C GLN A 523 17.53 5.20 7.60
N ILE A 524 18.05 5.87 6.57
CA ILE A 524 18.67 5.21 5.44
C ILE A 524 20.05 5.83 5.19
N TYR A 525 21.03 4.97 4.96
CA TYR A 525 22.36 5.38 4.52
C TYR A 525 22.50 5.13 3.03
N VAL A 526 22.88 6.17 2.31
CA VAL A 526 22.93 6.18 0.84
C VAL A 526 24.36 6.43 0.41
N GLU A 527 24.91 5.49 -0.34
CA GLU A 527 26.23 5.58 -0.97
C GLU A 527 26.06 5.44 -2.48
N LYS A 528 26.92 6.08 -3.27
CA LYS A 528 26.91 5.88 -4.74
C LYS A 528 27.37 4.45 -5.07
N SER A 529 26.65 3.76 -5.95
CA SER A 529 27.17 2.56 -6.59
C SER A 529 28.20 2.93 -7.66
N LYS A 530 28.91 1.93 -8.19
CA LYS A 530 29.80 2.11 -9.35
C LYS A 530 29.03 2.54 -10.60
N THR A 531 27.74 2.22 -10.69
CA THR A 531 26.89 2.55 -11.84
C THR A 531 26.15 3.89 -11.69
N PHE A 532 26.38 4.64 -10.61
CA PHE A 532 25.69 5.90 -10.33
C PHE A 532 25.70 6.90 -11.50
N ASN A 533 26.87 7.08 -12.15
CA ASN A 533 27.02 7.99 -13.29
C ASN A 533 26.78 7.33 -14.65
N VAL A 534 26.38 6.05 -14.68
CA VAL A 534 26.18 5.30 -15.93
C VAL A 534 24.76 5.57 -16.44
N ILE A 535 24.68 6.23 -17.60
CA ILE A 535 23.43 6.43 -18.33
C ILE A 535 23.20 5.20 -19.20
N GLU A 536 22.15 4.45 -18.87
CA GLU A 536 21.72 3.32 -19.69
C GLU A 536 20.89 3.83 -20.88
N ARG A 537 21.23 3.31 -22.06
CA ARG A 537 20.49 3.54 -23.30
C ARG A 537 20.01 2.20 -23.81
N HIS A 538 18.71 1.99 -23.72
CA HIS A 538 18.05 0.79 -24.23
C HIS A 538 17.24 1.20 -25.46
N GLY A 539 17.32 0.40 -26.51
CA GLY A 539 16.43 0.56 -27.64
C GLY A 539 15.02 0.09 -27.27
N HIS A 540 14.02 0.68 -27.89
CA HIS A 540 12.61 0.40 -27.66
C HIS A 540 11.97 -0.24 -28.89
N SER A 541 11.12 -1.23 -28.67
CA SER A 541 10.36 -1.93 -29.73
C SER A 541 8.91 -1.46 -29.82
N GLY A 542 8.39 -0.79 -28.79
CA GLY A 542 6.99 -0.40 -28.65
C GLY A 542 6.02 -1.57 -28.44
N ILE A 543 6.52 -2.73 -28.00
CA ILE A 543 5.70 -3.90 -27.69
C ILE A 543 5.53 -4.08 -26.18
N ASN A 544 4.34 -4.48 -25.77
CA ASN A 544 4.05 -4.92 -24.41
C ASN A 544 3.56 -6.36 -24.45
N PHE A 545 3.99 -7.15 -23.47
CA PHE A 545 3.64 -8.56 -23.34
C PHE A 545 3.18 -8.89 -21.93
N ASP A 546 2.39 -9.95 -21.84
CA ASP A 546 2.08 -10.63 -20.59
C ASP A 546 2.28 -12.13 -20.76
N ARG A 547 2.58 -12.82 -19.66
CA ARG A 547 2.71 -14.28 -19.67
C ARG A 547 1.47 -14.91 -19.05
N GLN A 548 0.58 -15.43 -19.89
CA GLN A 548 -0.59 -16.15 -19.41
C GLN A 548 -0.37 -17.66 -19.35
N ARG A 549 0.59 -18.18 -20.13
CA ARG A 549 0.94 -19.61 -20.19
C ARG A 549 2.44 -19.79 -20.16
N HIS A 550 2.89 -20.95 -19.70
CA HIS A 550 4.32 -21.25 -19.60
C HIS A 550 5.02 -21.18 -20.97
N ASP A 551 4.37 -21.61 -22.04
CA ASP A 551 4.94 -21.69 -23.38
C ASP A 551 4.65 -20.46 -24.27
N ARG A 552 3.96 -19.42 -23.75
CA ARG A 552 3.47 -18.30 -24.56
C ARG A 552 3.45 -16.96 -23.84
N LEU A 553 3.85 -15.92 -24.56
CA LEU A 553 3.54 -14.53 -24.20
C LEU A 553 2.39 -14.03 -25.08
N ILE A 554 1.49 -13.23 -24.52
CA ILE A 554 0.43 -12.54 -25.25
C ILE A 554 0.85 -11.10 -25.45
N VAL A 555 0.77 -10.59 -26.69
CA VAL A 555 0.91 -9.17 -26.98
C VAL A 555 -0.25 -8.42 -26.34
N THR A 556 0.03 -7.57 -25.37
CA THR A 556 -0.98 -6.78 -24.66
C THR A 556 -1.03 -5.33 -25.15
N GLY A 557 -0.01 -4.89 -25.87
CA GLY A 557 0.06 -3.55 -26.46
C GLY A 557 1.06 -3.47 -27.62
N VAL A 558 0.69 -2.68 -28.63
CA VAL A 558 1.54 -2.31 -29.76
C VAL A 558 1.45 -0.81 -29.94
N GLU A 559 2.57 -0.11 -29.76
CA GLU A 559 2.61 1.34 -29.85
C GLU A 559 2.53 1.81 -31.31
N PRO A 560 1.69 2.80 -31.65
CA PRO A 560 1.66 3.36 -32.99
C PRO A 560 3.02 3.91 -33.41
N LYS A 561 3.40 3.71 -34.69
CA LYS A 561 4.69 4.16 -35.26
C LYS A 561 5.94 3.55 -34.60
N SER A 562 5.80 2.44 -33.89
CA SER A 562 6.91 1.68 -33.31
C SER A 562 7.41 0.55 -34.24
N PRO A 563 8.58 -0.05 -33.94
CA PRO A 563 9.03 -1.27 -34.60
C PRO A 563 8.00 -2.40 -34.57
N ALA A 564 7.26 -2.56 -33.47
CA ALA A 564 6.20 -3.56 -33.33
C ALA A 564 5.00 -3.32 -34.24
N ALA A 565 4.59 -2.06 -34.42
CA ALA A 565 3.57 -1.71 -35.40
C ALA A 565 4.05 -1.96 -36.83
N ALA A 566 5.30 -1.59 -37.13
CA ALA A 566 5.90 -1.77 -38.45
C ALA A 566 6.06 -3.26 -38.83
N SER A 567 6.28 -4.15 -37.85
CA SER A 567 6.39 -5.59 -38.08
C SER A 567 5.03 -6.29 -38.26
N GLY A 568 3.91 -5.56 -38.16
CA GLY A 568 2.57 -6.10 -38.31
C GLY A 568 2.05 -6.89 -37.10
N LEU A 569 2.62 -6.71 -35.91
CA LEU A 569 2.12 -7.31 -34.68
C LEU A 569 0.81 -6.66 -34.23
N HIS A 570 -0.05 -7.44 -33.60
CA HIS A 570 -1.36 -7.00 -33.11
C HIS A 570 -1.54 -7.45 -31.66
N VAL A 571 -2.32 -6.69 -30.90
CA VAL A 571 -2.77 -7.12 -29.58
C VAL A 571 -3.51 -8.45 -29.71
N GLY A 572 -3.20 -9.41 -28.83
CA GLY A 572 -3.72 -10.77 -28.85
C GLY A 572 -2.84 -11.80 -29.58
N ASP A 573 -1.82 -11.35 -30.32
CA ASP A 573 -0.81 -12.23 -30.90
C ASP A 573 -0.09 -13.04 -29.81
N GLN A 574 0.13 -14.34 -30.05
CA GLN A 574 0.76 -15.25 -29.09
C GLN A 574 2.20 -15.53 -29.52
N VAL A 575 3.18 -14.94 -28.83
CA VAL A 575 4.60 -15.21 -29.07
C VAL A 575 4.98 -16.56 -28.47
N THR A 576 5.54 -17.43 -29.30
CA THR A 576 5.99 -18.78 -28.93
C THR A 576 7.51 -18.91 -28.86
N ALA A 577 8.26 -18.02 -29.53
CA ALA A 577 9.71 -17.94 -29.44
C ALA A 577 10.23 -16.52 -29.69
N ILE A 578 11.38 -16.20 -29.10
CA ILE A 578 12.15 -14.96 -29.34
C ILE A 578 13.55 -15.38 -29.78
N ASN A 579 14.00 -14.86 -30.93
CA ASN A 579 15.29 -15.20 -31.55
C ASN A 579 15.52 -16.72 -31.64
N GLY A 580 14.46 -17.48 -31.97
CA GLY A 580 14.49 -18.94 -32.07
C GLY A 580 14.49 -19.69 -30.73
N VAL A 581 14.52 -18.99 -29.59
CA VAL A 581 14.42 -19.60 -28.26
C VAL A 581 12.95 -19.69 -27.85
N PRO A 582 12.41 -20.89 -27.57
CA PRO A 582 11.03 -21.04 -27.12
C PRO A 582 10.75 -20.30 -25.80
N ILE A 583 9.58 -19.67 -25.68
CA ILE A 583 9.17 -18.94 -24.46
C ILE A 583 9.20 -19.84 -23.21
N ALA A 584 8.89 -21.13 -23.35
CA ALA A 584 8.97 -22.10 -22.26
C ALA A 584 10.36 -22.17 -21.59
N ARG A 585 11.42 -21.75 -22.29
CA ARG A 585 12.80 -21.76 -21.78
C ARG A 585 13.24 -20.41 -21.23
N MET A 586 12.42 -19.37 -21.35
CA MET A 586 12.78 -18.00 -21.01
C MET A 586 12.05 -17.55 -19.74
N GLY A 587 12.76 -16.88 -18.84
CA GLY A 587 12.20 -16.05 -17.77
C GLY A 587 12.15 -14.57 -18.16
N LEU A 588 11.70 -13.72 -17.24
CA LEU A 588 11.57 -12.28 -17.46
C LEU A 588 12.92 -11.60 -17.76
N ASP A 589 13.98 -11.99 -17.07
CA ASP A 589 15.34 -11.51 -17.30
C ASP A 589 15.86 -11.87 -18.71
N ASP A 590 15.56 -13.08 -19.21
CA ASP A 590 15.90 -13.49 -20.58
C ASP A 590 15.17 -12.60 -21.60
N ILE A 591 13.88 -12.33 -21.36
CA ILE A 591 13.06 -11.47 -22.21
C ILE A 591 13.58 -10.03 -22.17
N LYS A 592 13.79 -9.45 -20.97
CA LYS A 592 14.31 -8.09 -20.79
C LYS A 592 15.67 -7.94 -21.47
N LYS A 593 16.56 -8.91 -21.34
CA LYS A 593 17.89 -8.88 -21.98
C LYS A 593 17.78 -8.75 -23.50
N VAL A 594 16.80 -9.38 -24.13
CA VAL A 594 16.59 -9.26 -25.58
C VAL A 594 15.89 -7.94 -25.93
N THR A 595 14.91 -7.50 -25.14
CA THR A 595 14.09 -6.32 -25.47
C THR A 595 14.75 -4.98 -25.11
N THR A 596 15.86 -4.99 -24.37
CA THR A 596 16.61 -3.80 -23.95
C THR A 596 17.94 -3.64 -24.69
N GLN A 597 18.16 -4.37 -25.79
CA GLN A 597 19.36 -4.19 -26.61
C GLN A 597 19.47 -2.76 -27.17
N PRO A 598 20.66 -2.28 -27.57
CA PRO A 598 20.81 -0.96 -28.17
C PRO A 598 19.95 -0.79 -29.44
N ALA A 599 19.64 0.47 -29.79
CA ALA A 599 18.98 0.79 -31.05
C ALA A 599 19.71 0.17 -32.25
N GLY A 600 18.93 -0.29 -33.23
CA GLY A 600 19.38 -1.04 -34.41
C GLY A 600 19.45 -2.55 -34.21
N ALA A 601 19.35 -3.07 -32.97
CA ALA A 601 19.34 -4.51 -32.74
C ALA A 601 18.05 -5.16 -33.27
N PRO A 602 18.16 -6.27 -34.03
CA PRO A 602 17.00 -7.02 -34.49
C PRO A 602 16.49 -7.98 -33.42
N ILE A 603 15.17 -8.09 -33.29
CA ILE A 603 14.48 -9.12 -32.50
C ILE A 603 13.52 -9.87 -33.43
N GLN A 604 13.69 -11.17 -33.53
CA GLN A 604 12.80 -12.05 -34.28
C GLN A 604 11.81 -12.71 -33.33
N LEU A 605 10.52 -12.65 -33.67
CA LEU A 605 9.43 -13.25 -32.91
C LEU A 605 8.72 -14.30 -33.76
N SER A 606 8.60 -15.52 -33.24
CA SER A 606 7.67 -16.52 -33.76
C SER A 606 6.33 -16.35 -33.05
N VAL A 607 5.26 -16.18 -33.83
CA VAL A 607 3.95 -15.73 -33.35
C VAL A 607 2.84 -16.60 -33.91
N LEU A 608 1.83 -16.90 -33.10
CA LEU A 608 0.56 -17.43 -33.56
C LEU A 608 -0.53 -16.35 -33.48
N ARG A 609 -1.21 -16.12 -34.60
CA ARG A 609 -2.45 -15.35 -34.68
C ARG A 609 -3.56 -16.28 -35.15
N GLU A 610 -4.57 -16.48 -34.33
CA GLU A 610 -5.68 -17.41 -34.64
C GLU A 610 -5.17 -18.81 -35.04
N ASN A 611 -4.13 -19.29 -34.35
CA ASN A 611 -3.40 -20.54 -34.61
C ASN A 611 -2.59 -20.61 -35.92
N ILE A 612 -2.48 -19.51 -36.66
CA ILE A 612 -1.64 -19.41 -37.86
C ILE A 612 -0.26 -18.88 -37.47
N ALA A 613 0.79 -19.62 -37.84
CA ALA A 613 2.17 -19.24 -37.59
C ALA A 613 2.62 -18.05 -38.45
N ARG A 614 3.32 -17.11 -37.82
CA ARG A 614 3.86 -15.89 -38.40
C ARG A 614 5.22 -15.59 -37.79
N GLU A 615 6.03 -14.87 -38.54
CA GLU A 615 7.29 -14.32 -38.07
C GLU A 615 7.20 -12.80 -38.10
N ALA A 616 7.69 -12.15 -37.06
CA ALA A 616 7.80 -10.70 -36.98
C ALA A 616 9.23 -10.31 -36.62
N THR A 617 9.80 -9.33 -37.33
CA THR A 617 11.12 -8.78 -37.02
C THR A 617 10.98 -7.34 -36.56
N LEU A 618 11.52 -7.05 -35.38
CA LEU A 618 11.57 -5.73 -34.77
C LEU A 618 12.99 -5.20 -34.87
N ILE A 619 13.16 -3.95 -35.28
CA ILE A 619 14.45 -3.25 -35.17
C ILE A 619 14.31 -2.20 -34.08
N LEU A 620 15.03 -2.36 -32.97
CA LEU A 620 14.93 -1.43 -31.84
C LEU A 620 15.29 0.00 -32.26
N ILE A 621 14.57 0.99 -31.74
CA ILE A 621 14.82 2.43 -31.97
C ILE A 621 15.25 3.12 -30.68
N ASP A 622 15.91 4.27 -30.79
CA ASP A 622 16.36 5.06 -29.64
C ASP A 622 15.22 5.62 -28.76
#